data_AF-A0AAX3X8A5-F1
#
_entry.id   AF-A0AAX3X8A5-F1
#
_cell.length_a   1.000
_cell.length_b   1.000
_cell.length_c   1.000
_cell.angle_alpha   90.00
_cell.angle_beta   90.00
_cell.angle_gamma   90.00
#
_symmetry.space_group_name_H-M   'P 1'
#
loop_
_entity.id
_entity.type
_entity.pdbx_description
1 polymer ?
#
loop_
_entity_poly.entity_id
_entity_poly.type
_entity_poly.pdbx_seq_one_letter_code
_entity_poly.pdbx_strand_id
1 'polypeptide(L)'
;MKDKVRLILDKLDSANVTCINYDYYFKGNEMVEDSFEYCDEFDTLYELLIINMYNKHNIDPYNDHNSFNTFRKINGKWFAEWLNPMGLNLEISNLINDNVSAEIIEWLQE
;
A
#
# COMPACT_ATOMS: atom_id res chain seq x y z
N MET A 1 -15.34 0.60 -1.48
CA MET A 1 -13.89 0.36 -1.59
C MET A 1 -13.26 1.32 -2.59
N LYS A 2 -13.48 1.14 -3.91
CA LYS A 2 -12.87 1.93 -4.99
C LYS A 2 -12.96 3.45 -4.83
N ASP A 3 -14.14 3.98 -4.52
CA ASP A 3 -14.32 5.43 -4.37
C ASP A 3 -13.56 6.00 -3.17
N LYS A 4 -13.50 5.25 -2.06
CA LYS A 4 -12.76 5.65 -0.86
C LYS A 4 -11.25 5.62 -1.09
N VAL A 5 -10.74 4.58 -1.76
CA VAL A 5 -9.32 4.50 -2.16
C VAL A 5 -8.98 5.68 -3.08
N ARG A 6 -9.80 5.93 -4.11
CA ARG A 6 -9.60 7.06 -5.03
C ARG A 6 -9.56 8.40 -4.30
N LEU A 7 -10.50 8.64 -3.38
CA LEU A 7 -10.55 9.88 -2.60
C LEU A 7 -9.26 10.11 -1.80
N ILE A 8 -8.70 9.06 -1.20
CA ILE A 8 -7.42 9.14 -0.47
C ILE A 8 -6.28 9.44 -1.44
N LEU A 9 -6.16 8.71 -2.55
CA LEU A 9 -5.09 8.94 -3.53
C LEU A 9 -5.15 10.34 -4.14
N ASP A 10 -6.36 10.84 -4.45
CA ASP A 10 -6.57 12.20 -4.96
C ASP A 10 -6.17 13.26 -3.91
N LYS A 11 -6.40 13.00 -2.61
CA LYS A 11 -5.94 13.86 -1.50
C LYS A 11 -4.40 13.90 -1.44
N LEU A 12 -3.75 12.73 -1.46
CA LEU A 12 -2.28 12.64 -1.42
C LEU A 12 -1.66 13.34 -2.63
N ASP A 13 -2.23 13.13 -3.82
CA ASP A 13 -1.79 13.77 -5.06
C ASP A 13 -1.91 15.29 -4.98
N SER A 14 -3.02 15.80 -4.48
CA SER A 14 -3.25 17.24 -4.30
C SER A 14 -2.28 17.87 -3.29
N ALA A 15 -1.82 17.08 -2.30
CA ALA A 15 -0.84 17.49 -1.31
C ALA A 15 0.62 17.33 -1.79
N ASN A 16 0.85 16.86 -3.02
CA ASN A 16 2.16 16.50 -3.56
C ASN A 16 2.88 15.43 -2.71
N VAL A 17 2.12 14.53 -2.09
CA VAL A 17 2.65 13.39 -1.33
C VAL A 17 2.95 12.24 -2.28
N THR A 18 4.14 11.65 -2.16
CA THR A 18 4.65 10.61 -3.06
C THR A 18 4.92 9.28 -2.35
N CYS A 19 4.90 9.25 -1.02
CA CYS A 19 5.03 8.04 -0.23
C CYS A 19 4.38 8.27 1.14
N ILE A 20 3.69 7.27 1.67
CA ILE A 20 3.22 7.24 3.06
C ILE A 20 3.55 5.90 3.71
N ASN A 21 3.94 5.98 4.98
CA ASN A 21 4.14 4.91 5.95
C ASN A 21 3.59 5.41 7.30
N TYR A 22 3.52 4.55 8.31
CA TYR A 22 3.19 4.90 9.68
C TYR A 22 4.15 5.91 10.33
N ASP A 23 5.44 5.84 10.00
CA ASP A 23 6.50 6.61 10.66
C ASP A 23 6.90 7.86 9.87
N TYR A 24 6.66 7.88 8.56
CA TYR A 24 7.10 8.97 7.68
C TYR A 24 6.26 9.10 6.42
N TYR A 25 6.37 10.25 5.76
CA TYR A 25 5.88 10.45 4.40
C TYR A 25 6.86 11.26 3.57
N PHE A 26 6.68 11.23 2.24
CA PHE A 26 7.42 12.06 1.31
C PHE A 26 6.50 13.09 0.67
N LYS A 27 6.92 14.36 0.67
CA LYS A 27 6.27 15.46 -0.06
C LYS A 27 7.20 15.94 -1.18
N GLY A 28 6.90 15.52 -2.41
CA GLY A 28 7.87 15.61 -3.51
C GLY A 28 9.12 14.79 -3.19
N ASN A 29 10.24 15.48 -2.95
CA ASN A 29 11.54 14.89 -2.62
C ASN A 29 11.93 15.06 -1.14
N GLU A 30 11.11 15.75 -0.35
CA GLU A 30 11.36 15.97 1.07
C GLU A 30 10.74 14.84 1.89
N MET A 31 11.53 14.26 2.78
CA MET A 31 11.08 13.27 3.75
C MET A 31 10.70 13.98 5.05
N VAL A 32 9.52 13.67 5.56
CA VAL A 32 9.03 14.14 6.86
C VAL A 32 8.94 12.91 7.78
N GLU A 33 9.87 12.83 8.71
CA GLU A 33 9.98 11.75 9.71
C GLU A 33 9.14 12.06 10.96
N ASP A 34 8.85 11.02 11.75
CA ASP A 34 8.12 11.07 13.02
C ASP A 34 6.78 11.84 12.93
N SER A 35 6.05 11.64 11.84
CA SER A 35 4.80 12.36 11.56
C SER A 35 3.60 11.44 11.40
N PHE A 36 2.52 11.78 12.09
CA PHE A 36 1.24 11.05 12.07
C PHE A 36 0.21 11.65 11.09
N GLU A 37 0.62 12.60 10.23
CA GLU A 37 -0.30 13.39 9.38
C GLU A 37 -1.15 12.53 8.44
N TYR A 38 -0.64 11.39 7.97
CA TYR A 38 -1.30 10.51 7.00
C TYR A 38 -1.56 9.09 7.54
N CYS A 39 -1.54 8.88 8.86
CA CYS A 39 -1.81 7.57 9.46
C CYS A 39 -3.23 7.09 9.15
N ASP A 40 -4.23 7.96 9.22
CA ASP A 40 -5.62 7.60 8.92
C ASP A 40 -5.79 7.13 7.45
N GLU A 41 -5.10 7.80 6.52
CA GLU A 41 -5.05 7.40 5.12
C GLU A 41 -4.33 6.07 4.95
N PHE A 42 -3.18 5.90 5.60
CA PHE A 42 -2.40 4.66 5.56
C PHE A 42 -3.23 3.47 6.07
N ASP A 43 -3.81 3.58 7.26
CA ASP A 43 -4.65 2.54 7.88
C ASP A 43 -5.83 2.20 6.99
N THR A 44 -6.49 3.22 6.44
CA THR A 44 -7.63 3.00 5.56
C THR A 44 -7.23 2.29 4.27
N LEU A 45 -6.10 2.66 3.64
CA LEU A 45 -5.62 1.98 2.44
C LEU A 45 -5.16 0.56 2.75
N TYR A 46 -4.46 0.36 3.87
CA TYR A 46 -3.99 -0.94 4.33
C TYR A 46 -5.16 -1.90 4.54
N GLU A 47 -6.20 -1.48 5.25
CA GLU A 47 -7.40 -2.29 5.48
C GLU A 47 -8.13 -2.60 4.17
N LEU A 48 -8.38 -1.59 3.33
CA LEU A 48 -9.17 -1.74 2.11
C LEU A 48 -8.48 -2.56 1.01
N LEU A 49 -7.15 -2.50 0.94
CA LEU A 49 -6.38 -3.09 -0.15
C LEU A 49 -5.62 -4.35 0.30
N ILE A 50 -4.87 -4.27 1.39
CA ILE A 50 -3.93 -5.32 1.80
C ILE A 50 -4.65 -6.38 2.62
N ILE A 51 -5.29 -5.99 3.73
CA ILE A 51 -6.02 -6.91 4.60
C ILE A 51 -7.15 -7.61 3.84
N ASN A 52 -7.89 -6.88 3.01
CA ASN A 52 -8.94 -7.46 2.17
C ASN A 52 -8.40 -8.48 1.16
N MET A 53 -7.27 -8.20 0.50
CA MET A 53 -6.61 -9.15 -0.40
C MET A 53 -6.11 -10.38 0.36
N TYR A 54 -5.48 -10.19 1.53
CA TYR A 54 -5.04 -11.29 2.37
C TYR A 54 -6.19 -12.20 2.83
N ASN A 55 -7.27 -11.61 3.36
CA ASN A 55 -8.45 -12.36 3.81
C ASN A 55 -9.07 -13.17 2.67
N LYS A 56 -9.11 -12.62 1.46
CA LYS A 56 -9.66 -13.30 0.29
C LYS A 56 -8.84 -14.53 -0.11
N HIS A 57 -7.52 -14.46 0.06
CA HIS A 57 -6.59 -15.52 -0.33
C HIS A 57 -6.10 -16.37 0.86
N ASN A 58 -6.70 -16.21 2.04
CA ASN A 58 -6.29 -16.87 3.28
C ASN A 58 -4.79 -16.68 3.60
N ILE A 59 -4.28 -15.47 3.35
CA ILE A 59 -2.93 -15.07 3.76
C ILE A 59 -3.02 -14.51 5.18
N ASP A 60 -2.12 -14.92 6.06
CA ASP A 60 -2.02 -14.36 7.41
C ASP A 60 -1.28 -13.01 7.38
N PRO A 61 -1.93 -11.87 7.76
CA PRO A 61 -1.30 -10.55 7.82
C PRO A 61 -0.18 -10.42 8.86
N TYR A 62 -0.09 -11.34 9.82
CA TYR A 62 0.90 -11.32 10.90
C TYR A 62 2.03 -12.32 10.67
N ASN A 63 2.14 -12.88 9.45
CA ASN A 63 3.24 -13.74 9.07
C ASN A 63 4.47 -12.90 8.70
N ASP A 64 5.62 -13.20 9.32
CA ASP A 64 6.91 -12.55 9.05
C ASP A 64 7.36 -12.64 7.58
N HIS A 65 6.77 -13.54 6.80
CA HIS A 65 7.09 -13.73 5.38
C HIS A 65 6.47 -12.67 4.45
N ASN A 66 5.44 -11.95 4.89
CA ASN A 66 4.67 -11.02 4.03
C ASN A 66 4.58 -9.58 4.60
N SER A 67 5.67 -9.09 5.18
CA SER A 67 5.81 -7.77 5.77
C SER A 67 5.56 -6.63 4.77
N PHE A 68 4.37 -6.02 4.86
CA PHE A 68 4.00 -4.81 4.14
C PHE A 68 4.79 -3.59 4.65
N ASN A 69 5.03 -2.59 3.79
CA ASN A 69 5.84 -1.42 4.11
C ASN A 69 5.11 -0.09 3.92
N THR A 70 4.82 0.27 2.67
CA THR A 70 4.48 1.63 2.26
C THR A 70 3.49 1.63 1.11
N PHE A 71 2.81 2.77 0.95
CA PHE A 71 2.21 3.13 -0.32
C PHE A 71 3.08 4.19 -0.97
N ARG A 72 3.53 3.96 -2.20
CA ARG A 72 4.45 4.84 -2.92
C ARG A 72 3.96 5.14 -4.33
N LYS A 73 4.20 6.37 -4.78
CA LYS A 73 3.99 6.82 -6.15
C LYS A 73 5.24 6.61 -6.99
N ILE A 74 5.13 5.83 -8.06
CA ILE A 74 6.20 5.53 -9.02
C ILE A 74 5.68 5.89 -10.42
N ASN A 75 6.39 6.77 -11.14
CA ASN A 75 6.02 7.18 -12.50
C ASN A 75 4.55 7.63 -12.64
N GLY A 76 4.03 8.36 -11.64
CA GLY A 76 2.66 8.87 -11.65
C GLY A 76 1.58 7.90 -11.16
N LYS A 77 1.93 6.65 -10.85
CA LYS A 77 1.00 5.61 -10.38
C LYS A 77 1.30 5.22 -8.94
N TRP A 78 0.26 4.83 -8.20
CA TRP A 78 0.40 4.38 -6.81
C TRP A 78 0.57 2.86 -6.71
N PHE A 79 1.49 2.45 -5.85
CA PHE A 79 1.84 1.06 -5.56
C PHE A 79 1.79 0.80 -4.06
N ALA A 80 1.45 -0.42 -3.70
CA ALA A 80 1.67 -1.02 -2.40
C ALA A 80 3.04 -1.73 -2.45
N GLU A 81 3.92 -1.49 -1.48
CA GLU A 81 5.28 -2.05 -1.44
C GLU A 81 5.48 -2.92 -0.19
N TRP A 82 6.18 -4.04 -0.35
CA TRP A 82 6.54 -4.95 0.73
C TRP A 82 8.04 -4.86 1.09
N LEU A 83 8.34 -5.00 2.38
CA LEU A 83 9.70 -5.28 2.87
C LEU A 83 10.06 -6.74 2.66
N ASN A 84 9.09 -7.64 2.82
CA ASN A 84 9.23 -9.08 2.59
C ASN A 84 7.98 -9.59 1.87
N PRO A 85 8.09 -10.20 0.68
CA PRO A 85 9.30 -10.33 -0.12
C PRO A 85 9.83 -8.99 -0.63
N MET A 86 11.15 -8.78 -0.54
CA MET A 86 11.78 -7.51 -0.89
C MET A 86 11.62 -7.21 -2.39
N GLY A 87 11.11 -6.02 -2.72
CA GLY A 87 10.93 -5.56 -4.09
C GLY A 87 9.59 -5.95 -4.72
N LEU A 88 8.71 -6.63 -3.98
CA LEU A 88 7.32 -6.82 -4.40
C LEU A 88 6.58 -5.48 -4.32
N ASN A 89 6.11 -5.01 -5.49
CA ASN A 89 5.34 -3.79 -5.64
C ASN A 89 4.08 -4.09 -6.48
N LEU A 90 2.90 -3.85 -5.91
CA LEU A 90 1.62 -4.06 -6.58
C LEU A 90 0.95 -2.73 -6.88
N GLU A 91 0.61 -2.48 -8.15
CA GLU A 91 -0.15 -1.29 -8.53
C GLU A 91 -1.51 -1.31 -7.82
N ILE A 92 -1.89 -0.21 -7.16
CA ILE A 92 -3.15 -0.14 -6.40
C ILE A 92 -4.36 -0.43 -7.30
N SER A 93 -4.29 -0.08 -8.59
CA SER A 93 -5.33 -0.39 -9.57
C SER A 93 -5.56 -1.90 -9.74
N ASN A 94 -4.51 -2.72 -9.64
CA ASN A 94 -4.63 -4.18 -9.67
C ASN A 94 -5.29 -4.70 -8.39
N LEU A 95 -4.94 -4.16 -7.23
CA LEU A 95 -5.57 -4.52 -5.94
C LEU A 95 -7.07 -4.18 -5.92
N ILE A 96 -7.45 -2.99 -6.39
CA ILE A 96 -8.86 -2.56 -6.48
C ILE A 96 -9.68 -3.48 -7.39
N ASN A 97 -9.08 -3.93 -8.49
CA ASN A 97 -9.77 -4.74 -9.50
C ASN A 97 -9.55 -6.25 -9.30
N ASP A 98 -8.97 -6.66 -8.17
CA ASP A 98 -8.71 -8.07 -7.86
C ASP A 98 -7.87 -8.80 -8.93
N ASN A 99 -6.91 -8.08 -9.50
CA ASN A 99 -6.07 -8.56 -10.57
C ASN A 99 -4.65 -8.85 -10.06
N VAL A 100 -4.55 -9.70 -9.04
CA VAL A 100 -3.28 -10.19 -8.48
C VAL A 100 -3.03 -11.60 -9.00
N SER A 101 -1.83 -11.87 -9.51
CA SER A 101 -1.50 -13.18 -10.06
C SER A 101 -1.38 -14.24 -8.96
N ALA A 102 -1.69 -15.50 -9.31
CA ALA A 102 -1.56 -16.62 -8.37
C ALA A 102 -0.13 -16.78 -7.83
N GLU A 103 0.89 -16.55 -8.65
CA GLU A 103 2.31 -16.60 -8.25
C GLU A 103 2.63 -15.61 -7.12
N ILE A 104 2.05 -14.40 -7.16
CA ILE A 104 2.23 -13.41 -6.09
C ILE A 104 1.51 -13.85 -4.82
N ILE A 105 0.32 -14.44 -4.96
CA ILE A 105 -0.41 -14.98 -3.81
C ILE A 105 0.36 -16.11 -3.14
N GLU A 106 0.92 -17.04 -3.92
CA GLU A 106 1.78 -18.11 -3.41
C GLU A 106 3.00 -17.54 -2.67
N TRP A 107 3.70 -16.57 -3.26
CA TRP A 107 4.82 -15.89 -2.60
C TRP A 107 4.48 -15.18 -1.29
N LEU A 108 3.24 -14.71 -1.13
CA LEU A 108 2.80 -14.06 0.11
C LEU A 108 2.34 -15.07 1.18
N GLN A 109 2.14 -16.34 0.81
CA GLN A 109 1.74 -17.43 1.70
C GLN A 109 2.93 -18.22 2.25
N GLU A 110 3.98 -18.40 1.44
CA GLU A 110 5.24 -19.08 1.81
C GLU A 110 6.06 -18.29 2.83
#